data_AF-M5C416-F1
#
_entry.id   AF-M5C416-F1
#
_cell.length_a   1.000
_cell.length_b   1.000
_cell.length_c   1.000
_cell.angle_alpha   90.00
_cell.angle_beta   90.00
_cell.angle_gamma   90.00
#
_symmetry.space_group_name_H-M   'P 1'
#
loop_
_entity.id
_entity.type
_entity.pdbx_description
1 polymer ?
#
loop_
_entity_poly.entity_id
_entity_poly.type
_entity_poly.pdbx_seq_one_letter_code
_entity_poly.pdbx_strand_id
1 'polypeptide(L)'
;MAKNPPSRMSSTLFSDLTTPKLQMRYAATDFIRHLLQHTGAEVSAFRRNCQVSYRLVEQIRDSYDALNKLIENAELTGSWEDYEKYNHAIDPLEELLLKILEVTEPEHKEYLLPVTSTTTLGLFKGFINNWVDHRNNIRTYFDQLRKDEPFKGLVIGSTNDDDEINTAQSHDDRALLQGLLKAIATNLPNVKRENTKLKATQAYQDLQSIVALQSGNPPQDILKEPLRVLTIKYAMIIYGLTELMGLTTDPDSELDGQLYAASVWDPAEKLSTNIHAHLRPKKDENVNLAQLQGMYDVLEKALEGDFSVDMPEAYYQLFKLVGKIGRAYHAQSILLASLCYDAASKFDKDSAIKNNTTRNSLENALVKTIKAFQAAGLSAESAPKGSSQNDVAEKNPAPNDAQPDCATLYGESINVIKKCFSTMSIEPDFDLLERFQDAQTKDQKRVQEVKLRLEKTTPPPVNLMLKVYIKEKSGEPNKSESVKVPQTTRLSYIKWIVEKGLPGTSSICFERHGEATQPAELPLDTKISTLLNADNKECILDVVVDKPKPTNGAQ
;
A
#
# COMPACT_ATOMS: atom_id res chain seq x y z
N MET A 1 -56.61 -20.03 40.23
CA MET A 1 -55.48 -19.44 39.47
C MET A 1 -54.97 -20.48 38.49
N ALA A 2 -55.51 -20.50 37.27
CA ALA A 2 -55.00 -21.35 36.20
C ALA A 2 -53.73 -20.69 35.65
N LYS A 3 -52.62 -21.44 35.62
CA LYS A 3 -51.38 -21.01 34.98
C LYS A 3 -51.64 -20.91 33.47
N ASN A 4 -51.40 -19.73 32.90
CA ASN A 4 -51.34 -19.57 31.45
C ASN A 4 -50.35 -20.61 30.88
N PRO A 5 -50.72 -21.35 29.83
CA PRO A 5 -49.78 -22.25 29.18
C PRO A 5 -48.61 -21.45 28.59
N PRO A 6 -47.39 -22.01 28.55
CA PRO A 6 -46.25 -21.36 27.92
C PRO A 6 -46.58 -21.11 26.45
N SER A 7 -46.40 -19.87 26.00
CA SER A 7 -46.48 -19.48 24.60
C SER A 7 -45.62 -20.44 23.78
N ARG A 8 -46.24 -21.17 22.84
CA ARG A 8 -45.50 -21.95 21.85
C ARG A 8 -44.59 -20.96 21.09
N MET A 9 -43.28 -21.03 21.34
CA MET A 9 -42.32 -20.37 20.45
C MET A 9 -42.53 -20.94 19.04
N SER A 10 -42.79 -20.07 18.08
CA SER A 10 -42.86 -20.42 16.66
C SER A 10 -41.58 -21.12 16.23
N SER A 11 -41.67 -22.03 15.27
CA SER A 11 -40.52 -22.80 14.78
C SER A 11 -39.69 -22.05 13.72
N THR A 12 -40.17 -20.92 13.19
CA THR A 12 -39.49 -20.17 12.12
C THR A 12 -39.75 -18.65 12.21
N LEU A 13 -38.75 -17.84 11.83
CA LEU A 13 -38.87 -16.37 11.70
C LEU A 13 -40.07 -15.98 10.81
N PHE A 14 -40.25 -16.70 9.70
CA PHE A 14 -41.38 -16.50 8.79
C PHE A 14 -42.73 -16.61 9.52
N SER A 15 -42.91 -17.66 10.32
CA SER A 15 -44.13 -17.87 11.09
C SER A 15 -44.27 -16.84 12.21
N ASP A 16 -43.18 -16.39 12.83
CA ASP A 16 -43.23 -15.29 13.81
C ASP A 16 -43.70 -13.99 13.16
N LEU A 17 -43.21 -13.66 11.97
CA LEU A 17 -43.53 -12.40 11.30
C LEU A 17 -44.93 -12.38 10.67
N THR A 18 -45.42 -13.51 10.15
CA THR A 18 -46.61 -13.53 9.28
C THR A 18 -47.84 -14.20 9.88
N THR A 19 -47.70 -14.99 10.94
CA THR A 19 -48.86 -15.72 11.50
C THR A 19 -49.76 -14.76 12.28
N PRO A 20 -51.02 -14.55 11.86
CA PRO A 20 -51.95 -13.67 12.57
C PRO A 20 -52.09 -14.05 14.04
N LYS A 21 -52.16 -13.06 14.93
CA LYS A 21 -52.39 -13.28 16.36
C LYS A 21 -53.85 -13.66 16.64
N LEU A 22 -54.76 -13.16 15.80
CA LEU A 22 -56.18 -13.49 15.85
C LEU A 22 -56.51 -14.59 14.84
N GLN A 23 -57.35 -15.55 15.23
CA GLN A 23 -57.79 -16.63 14.31
C GLN A 23 -58.93 -16.19 13.37
N MET A 24 -59.32 -14.91 13.42
CA MET A 24 -60.38 -14.32 12.60
C MET A 24 -59.93 -14.18 11.15
N ARG A 25 -60.82 -14.51 10.21
CA ARG A 25 -60.57 -14.43 8.78
C ARG A 25 -61.81 -13.94 8.06
N TYR A 26 -61.63 -12.91 7.26
CA TYR A 26 -62.67 -12.30 6.44
C TYR A 26 -62.21 -12.23 5.00
N ALA A 27 -63.13 -12.47 4.06
CA ALA A 27 -62.81 -12.46 2.63
C ALA A 27 -62.29 -11.08 2.16
N ALA A 28 -62.73 -9.99 2.80
CA ALA A 28 -62.32 -8.63 2.47
C ALA A 28 -60.82 -8.37 2.70
N THR A 29 -60.15 -9.17 3.55
CA THR A 29 -58.72 -9.01 3.88
C THR A 29 -57.86 -10.17 3.37
N ASP A 30 -58.42 -11.07 2.58
CA ASP A 30 -57.69 -12.24 2.08
C ASP A 30 -56.51 -11.82 1.19
N PHE A 31 -56.65 -10.78 0.37
CA PHE A 31 -55.55 -10.33 -0.49
C PHE A 31 -54.38 -9.75 0.33
N ILE A 32 -54.67 -8.89 1.32
CA ILE A 32 -53.70 -8.40 2.32
C ILE A 32 -52.95 -9.58 2.97
N ARG A 33 -53.66 -10.64 3.37
CA ARG A 33 -53.03 -11.84 3.96
C ARG A 33 -52.06 -12.52 3.01
N HIS A 34 -52.41 -12.66 1.72
CA HIS A 34 -51.51 -13.26 0.73
C HIS A 34 -50.28 -12.39 0.49
N LEU A 35 -50.46 -11.07 0.36
CA LEU A 35 -49.35 -10.13 0.19
C LEU A 35 -48.42 -10.11 1.42
N LEU A 36 -48.98 -10.14 2.64
CA LEU A 36 -48.21 -10.26 3.88
C LEU A 36 -47.39 -11.56 3.91
N GLN A 37 -47.99 -12.69 3.53
CA GLN A 37 -47.27 -13.96 3.45
C GLN A 37 -46.15 -13.92 2.41
N HIS A 38 -46.38 -13.29 1.26
CA HIS A 38 -45.34 -13.17 0.23
C HIS A 38 -44.20 -12.27 0.70
N THR A 39 -44.52 -11.08 1.20
CA THR A 39 -43.56 -10.11 1.74
C THR A 39 -42.73 -10.71 2.87
N GLY A 40 -43.39 -11.38 3.82
CA GLY A 40 -42.71 -12.02 4.94
C GLY A 40 -41.79 -13.16 4.50
N ALA A 41 -42.11 -13.87 3.40
CA ALA A 41 -41.23 -14.90 2.85
C ALA A 41 -39.96 -14.28 2.26
N GLU A 42 -40.08 -13.19 1.50
CA GLU A 42 -38.92 -12.48 0.95
C GLU A 42 -38.04 -11.88 2.02
N VAL A 43 -38.65 -11.16 2.99
CA VAL A 43 -37.94 -10.56 4.11
C VAL A 43 -37.24 -11.61 4.97
N SER A 44 -37.86 -12.78 5.19
CA SER A 44 -37.23 -13.89 5.91
C SER A 44 -36.06 -14.53 5.13
N ALA A 45 -35.99 -14.32 3.82
CA ALA A 45 -34.94 -14.83 2.95
C ALA A 45 -33.78 -13.83 2.77
N PHE A 46 -33.85 -12.65 3.39
CA PHE A 46 -32.75 -11.69 3.39
C PHE A 46 -31.47 -12.31 3.94
N ARG A 47 -30.36 -12.08 3.25
CA ARG A 47 -29.04 -12.63 3.65
C ARG A 47 -28.40 -11.87 4.82
N ARG A 48 -28.98 -10.73 5.21
CA ARG A 48 -28.55 -9.90 6.34
C ARG A 48 -29.70 -9.70 7.31
N ASN A 49 -29.34 -9.45 8.56
CA ASN A 49 -30.33 -9.14 9.59
C ASN A 49 -30.85 -7.70 9.41
N CYS A 50 -32.04 -7.57 8.82
CA CYS A 50 -32.75 -6.29 8.60
C CYS A 50 -33.90 -6.12 9.60
N GLN A 51 -33.60 -5.60 10.77
CA GLN A 51 -34.55 -5.33 11.85
C GLN A 51 -35.68 -4.40 11.41
N VAL A 52 -35.42 -3.39 10.58
CA VAL A 52 -36.47 -2.48 10.11
C VAL A 52 -37.50 -3.24 9.26
N SER A 53 -37.04 -4.09 8.35
CA SER A 53 -37.92 -4.93 7.52
C SER A 53 -38.71 -5.94 8.34
N TYR A 54 -38.09 -6.55 9.35
CA TYR A 54 -38.78 -7.48 10.26
C TYR A 54 -39.91 -6.76 11.02
N ARG A 55 -39.63 -5.59 11.58
CA ARG A 55 -40.60 -4.78 12.31
C ARG A 55 -41.71 -4.24 11.40
N LEU A 56 -41.38 -3.89 10.16
CA LEU A 56 -42.36 -3.49 9.15
C LEU A 56 -43.35 -4.62 8.88
N VAL A 57 -42.88 -5.83 8.58
CA VAL A 57 -43.76 -6.99 8.36
C VAL A 57 -44.58 -7.30 9.62
N GLU A 58 -43.97 -7.20 10.80
CA GLU A 58 -44.66 -7.39 12.07
C GLU A 58 -45.80 -6.38 12.28
N GLN A 59 -45.57 -5.11 11.99
CA GLN A 59 -46.60 -4.07 12.11
C GLN A 59 -47.71 -4.23 11.07
N ILE A 60 -47.39 -4.73 9.87
CA ILE A 60 -48.41 -5.03 8.86
C ILE A 60 -49.29 -6.20 9.32
N ARG A 61 -48.70 -7.25 9.90
CA ARG A 61 -49.46 -8.34 10.53
C ARG A 61 -50.39 -7.81 11.61
N ASP A 62 -49.88 -6.94 12.49
CA ASP A 62 -50.68 -6.36 13.56
C ASP A 62 -51.81 -5.45 13.03
N SER A 63 -51.57 -4.73 11.93
CA SER A 63 -52.59 -3.93 11.23
C SER A 63 -53.65 -4.81 10.58
N TYR A 64 -53.27 -5.96 10.00
CA TYR A 64 -54.20 -6.97 9.49
C TYR A 64 -55.09 -7.54 10.61
N ASP A 65 -54.52 -7.84 11.78
CA ASP A 65 -55.29 -8.29 12.94
C ASP A 65 -56.28 -7.20 13.42
N ALA A 66 -55.84 -5.94 13.47
CA ALA A 66 -56.69 -4.80 13.83
C ALA A 66 -57.85 -4.59 12.83
N LEU A 67 -57.59 -4.73 11.53
CA LEU A 67 -58.62 -4.64 10.49
C LEU A 67 -59.69 -5.73 10.66
N ASN A 68 -59.28 -6.98 10.87
CA ASN A 68 -60.24 -8.07 11.07
C ASN A 68 -61.08 -7.87 12.33
N LYS A 69 -60.52 -7.25 13.38
CA LYS A 69 -61.27 -6.90 14.58
C LYS A 69 -62.30 -5.79 14.32
N LEU A 70 -61.98 -4.80 13.48
CA LEU A 70 -62.96 -3.77 13.06
C LEU A 70 -64.10 -4.39 12.24
N ILE A 71 -63.80 -5.34 11.35
CA ILE A 71 -64.81 -6.07 10.59
C ILE A 71 -65.73 -6.86 11.54
N GLU A 72 -65.16 -7.59 12.50
CA GLU A 72 -65.92 -8.32 13.52
C GLU A 72 -66.83 -7.38 14.33
N ASN A 73 -66.29 -6.24 14.78
CA ASN A 73 -67.06 -5.25 15.54
C ASN A 73 -68.23 -4.70 14.72
N ALA A 74 -68.01 -4.36 13.45
CA ALA A 74 -69.05 -3.85 12.56
C ALA A 74 -70.14 -4.92 12.33
N GLU A 75 -69.78 -6.19 12.16
CA GLU A 75 -70.73 -7.31 12.02
C GLU A 75 -71.56 -7.53 13.29
N LEU A 76 -70.92 -7.50 14.47
CA LEU A 76 -71.59 -7.77 15.75
C LEU A 76 -72.44 -6.61 16.26
N THR A 77 -72.00 -5.37 16.04
CA THR A 77 -72.61 -4.16 16.65
C THR A 77 -73.38 -3.30 15.66
N GLY A 78 -73.18 -3.50 14.34
CA GLY A 78 -73.69 -2.59 13.32
C GLY A 78 -73.02 -1.21 13.31
N SER A 79 -71.80 -1.11 13.87
CA SER A 79 -71.02 0.14 13.93
C SER A 79 -70.63 0.65 12.54
N TRP A 80 -71.29 1.73 12.09
CA TRP A 80 -70.96 2.40 10.82
C TRP A 80 -69.55 3.02 10.85
N GLU A 81 -69.10 3.50 12.00
CA GLU A 81 -67.76 4.08 12.15
C GLU A 81 -66.66 3.02 11.96
N ASP A 82 -66.85 1.80 12.49
CA ASP A 82 -65.90 0.71 12.28
C ASP A 82 -65.94 0.21 10.84
N TYR A 83 -67.12 0.19 10.21
CA TYR A 83 -67.29 -0.07 8.78
C TYR A 83 -66.48 0.91 7.91
N GLU A 84 -66.64 2.21 8.15
CA GLU A 84 -65.87 3.22 7.41
C GLU A 84 -64.37 3.06 7.65
N LYS A 85 -63.93 2.87 8.89
CA LYS A 85 -62.50 2.74 9.21
C LYS A 85 -61.84 1.57 8.49
N TYR A 86 -62.42 0.36 8.55
CA TYR A 86 -61.78 -0.77 7.87
C TYR A 86 -61.84 -0.62 6.35
N ASN A 87 -62.95 -0.11 5.81
CA ASN A 87 -63.12 0.02 4.35
C ASN A 87 -62.16 1.05 3.75
N HIS A 88 -61.86 2.15 4.47
CA HIS A 88 -60.87 3.14 4.03
C HIS A 88 -59.41 2.68 4.15
N ALA A 89 -59.15 1.65 4.95
CA ALA A 89 -57.80 1.20 5.25
C ALA A 89 -57.34 -0.01 4.42
N ILE A 90 -58.26 -0.77 3.81
CA ILE A 90 -57.93 -1.94 2.98
C ILE A 90 -57.07 -1.55 1.78
N ASP A 91 -57.58 -0.69 0.88
CA ASP A 91 -56.85 -0.34 -0.35
C ASP A 91 -55.47 0.29 -0.08
N PRO A 92 -55.31 1.23 0.87
CA PRO A 92 -53.99 1.78 1.20
C PRO A 92 -53.01 0.74 1.75
N LEU A 93 -53.48 -0.24 2.54
CA LEU A 93 -52.62 -1.29 3.07
C LEU A 93 -52.18 -2.27 1.98
N GLU A 94 -53.07 -2.58 1.04
CA GLU A 94 -52.74 -3.38 -0.14
C GLU A 94 -51.70 -2.67 -1.03
N GLU A 95 -51.91 -1.37 -1.30
CA GLU A 95 -50.96 -0.57 -2.09
C GLU A 95 -49.59 -0.48 -1.41
N LEU A 96 -49.55 -0.29 -0.10
CA LEU A 96 -48.30 -0.24 0.66
C LEU A 96 -47.56 -1.59 0.59
N LEU A 97 -48.27 -2.71 0.74
CA LEU A 97 -47.69 -4.04 0.61
C LEU A 97 -47.12 -4.29 -0.79
N LEU A 98 -47.81 -3.86 -1.85
CA LEU A 98 -47.31 -3.94 -3.22
C LEU A 98 -46.02 -3.13 -3.41
N LYS A 99 -45.96 -1.90 -2.88
CA LYS A 99 -44.74 -1.07 -2.89
C LYS A 99 -43.58 -1.68 -2.11
N ILE A 100 -43.87 -2.38 -1.02
CA ILE A 100 -42.84 -3.09 -0.25
C ILE A 100 -42.27 -4.24 -1.07
N LEU A 101 -43.11 -5.02 -1.76
CA LEU A 101 -42.67 -6.13 -2.62
C LEU A 101 -41.71 -5.68 -3.72
N GLU A 102 -41.95 -4.51 -4.33
CA GLU A 102 -41.05 -3.93 -5.33
C GLU A 102 -39.62 -3.71 -4.81
N VAL A 103 -39.46 -3.56 -3.49
CA VAL A 103 -38.17 -3.32 -2.84
C VAL A 103 -37.61 -4.59 -2.19
N THR A 104 -38.45 -5.47 -1.65
CA THR A 104 -37.99 -6.70 -0.97
C THR A 104 -37.53 -7.77 -1.95
N GLU A 105 -38.13 -7.86 -3.15
CA GLU A 105 -37.71 -8.80 -4.19
C GLU A 105 -36.23 -8.62 -4.59
N PRO A 106 -35.76 -7.42 -4.99
CA PRO A 106 -34.36 -7.21 -5.32
C PRO A 106 -33.43 -7.34 -4.09
N GLU A 107 -33.82 -6.86 -2.91
CA GLU A 107 -33.00 -6.96 -1.68
C GLU A 107 -32.76 -8.42 -1.26
N HIS A 108 -33.75 -9.31 -1.43
CA HIS A 108 -33.61 -10.74 -1.20
C HIS A 108 -32.61 -11.37 -2.19
N LYS A 109 -32.69 -10.99 -3.48
CA LYS A 109 -31.83 -11.56 -4.53
C LYS A 109 -30.40 -11.03 -4.48
N GLU A 110 -30.22 -9.74 -4.16
CA GLU A 110 -28.98 -8.98 -4.34
C GLU A 110 -28.49 -8.36 -3.02
N TYR A 111 -27.92 -9.19 -2.14
CA TYR A 111 -27.35 -8.72 -0.86
C TYR A 111 -26.06 -7.89 -1.02
N LEU A 112 -25.13 -8.39 -1.84
CA LEU A 112 -23.91 -7.72 -2.26
C LEU A 112 -23.88 -7.79 -3.78
N LEU A 113 -23.23 -6.83 -4.44
CA LEU A 113 -23.15 -6.83 -5.89
C LEU A 113 -22.64 -8.20 -6.35
N PRO A 114 -23.40 -8.96 -7.17
CA PRO A 114 -22.93 -10.20 -7.73
C PRO A 114 -21.83 -9.86 -8.76
N VAL A 115 -20.58 -9.90 -8.31
CA VAL A 115 -19.45 -9.60 -9.18
C VAL A 115 -19.18 -10.80 -10.07
N THR A 116 -19.17 -10.55 -11.37
CA THR A 116 -18.86 -11.52 -12.43
C THR A 116 -17.69 -11.01 -13.26
N SER A 117 -17.15 -11.85 -14.14
CA SER A 117 -16.12 -11.44 -15.11
C SER A 117 -16.57 -10.35 -16.09
N THR A 118 -17.88 -10.09 -16.19
CA THR A 118 -18.47 -9.02 -17.02
C THR A 118 -18.82 -7.75 -16.25
N THR A 119 -18.62 -7.75 -14.93
CA THR A 119 -18.95 -6.60 -14.09
C THR A 119 -17.98 -5.45 -14.36
N THR A 120 -18.52 -4.30 -14.76
CA THR A 120 -17.75 -3.08 -14.96
C THR A 120 -17.79 -2.19 -13.72
N LEU A 121 -16.79 -1.31 -13.58
CA LEU A 121 -16.73 -0.36 -12.46
C LEU A 121 -17.97 0.57 -12.38
N GLY A 122 -18.58 0.89 -13.52
CA GLY A 122 -19.81 1.71 -13.59
C GLY A 122 -21.04 1.06 -12.93
N LEU A 123 -21.08 -0.26 -12.79
CA LEU A 123 -22.19 -0.97 -12.13
C LEU A 123 -22.20 -0.75 -10.61
N PHE A 124 -21.06 -0.44 -9.99
CA PHE A 124 -21.01 -0.15 -8.55
C PHE A 124 -21.88 1.04 -8.18
N LYS A 125 -21.85 2.10 -8.99
CA LYS A 125 -22.65 3.31 -8.76
C LYS A 125 -24.14 3.01 -8.80
N GLY A 126 -24.59 2.27 -9.82
CA GLY A 126 -25.99 1.86 -9.94
C GLY A 126 -26.44 1.02 -8.75
N PHE A 127 -25.64 0.03 -8.35
CA PHE A 127 -25.93 -0.82 -7.20
C PHE A 127 -25.98 -0.04 -5.87
N ILE A 128 -25.03 0.86 -5.65
CA ILE A 128 -24.99 1.70 -4.44
C ILE A 128 -26.23 2.61 -4.39
N ASN A 129 -26.63 3.21 -5.51
CA ASN A 129 -27.82 4.06 -5.57
C ASN A 129 -29.10 3.25 -5.31
N ASN A 130 -29.24 2.07 -5.92
CA ASN A 130 -30.36 1.17 -5.67
C ASN A 130 -30.44 0.79 -4.18
N TRP A 131 -29.33 0.48 -3.54
CA TRP A 131 -29.30 0.21 -2.09
C TRP A 131 -29.77 1.41 -1.27
N VAL A 132 -29.32 2.62 -1.59
CA VAL A 132 -29.77 3.85 -0.90
C VAL A 132 -31.27 4.03 -1.06
N ASP A 133 -31.78 3.87 -2.28
CA ASP A 133 -33.19 4.07 -2.59
C ASP A 133 -34.05 3.02 -1.89
N HIS A 134 -33.68 1.73 -1.96
CA HIS A 134 -34.37 0.64 -1.25
C HIS A 134 -34.38 0.86 0.26
N ARG A 135 -33.22 1.22 0.84
CA ARG A 135 -33.10 1.53 2.27
C ARG A 135 -34.03 2.68 2.67
N ASN A 136 -34.09 3.74 1.87
CA ASN A 136 -34.95 4.89 2.15
C ASN A 136 -36.43 4.53 2.00
N ASN A 137 -36.80 3.80 0.94
CA ASN A 137 -38.16 3.34 0.70
C ASN A 137 -38.69 2.49 1.84
N ILE A 138 -37.95 1.47 2.29
CA ILE A 138 -38.36 0.63 3.44
C ILE A 138 -38.62 1.49 4.69
N ARG A 139 -37.76 2.47 4.97
CA ARG A 139 -37.92 3.38 6.11
C ARG A 139 -39.13 4.30 5.94
N THR A 140 -39.35 4.82 4.74
CA THR A 140 -40.51 5.64 4.40
C THR A 140 -41.80 4.84 4.53
N TYR A 141 -41.86 3.61 4.02
CA TYR A 141 -43.04 2.74 4.14
C TYR A 141 -43.35 2.41 5.60
N PHE A 142 -42.31 2.22 6.41
CA PHE A 142 -42.47 2.01 7.84
C PHE A 142 -42.99 3.24 8.59
N ASP A 143 -42.54 4.43 8.20
CA ASP A 143 -43.07 5.68 8.72
C ASP A 143 -44.51 5.95 8.25
N GLN A 144 -44.83 5.67 6.98
CA GLN A 144 -46.18 5.80 6.41
C GLN A 144 -47.18 4.95 7.17
N LEU A 145 -46.87 3.66 7.39
CA LEU A 145 -47.73 2.75 8.15
C LEU A 145 -48.07 3.29 9.55
N ARG A 146 -47.17 4.04 10.17
CA ARG A 146 -47.36 4.60 11.52
C ARG A 146 -48.09 5.95 11.54
N LYS A 147 -47.84 6.80 10.54
CA LYS A 147 -48.20 8.23 10.58
C LYS A 147 -49.35 8.59 9.66
N ASP A 148 -49.54 7.84 8.58
CA ASP A 148 -50.54 8.17 7.58
C ASP A 148 -51.95 7.93 8.12
N GLU A 149 -52.86 8.82 7.71
CA GLU A 149 -54.26 8.85 8.18
C GLU A 149 -54.99 7.49 8.05
N PRO A 150 -54.90 6.77 6.91
CA PRO A 150 -55.61 5.51 6.72
C PRO A 150 -55.23 4.40 7.72
N PHE A 151 -54.05 4.49 8.35
CA PHE A 151 -53.55 3.48 9.29
C PHE A 151 -53.73 3.89 10.76
N LYS A 152 -54.25 5.09 11.00
CA LYS A 152 -54.40 5.65 12.33
C LYS A 152 -55.38 4.82 13.15
N GLY A 153 -54.88 4.24 14.25
CA GLY A 153 -55.66 3.36 15.12
C GLY A 153 -55.62 1.87 14.75
N LEU A 154 -54.97 1.49 13.63
CA LEU A 154 -54.64 0.10 13.31
C LEU A 154 -53.29 -0.32 13.91
N VAL A 155 -52.33 0.61 13.94
CA VAL A 155 -51.01 0.37 14.54
C VAL A 155 -51.06 0.62 16.04
N ILE A 156 -50.78 -0.42 16.83
CA ILE A 156 -50.66 -0.32 18.29
C ILE A 156 -49.20 0.03 18.63
N GLY A 157 -48.85 1.31 18.49
CA GLY A 157 -47.53 1.85 18.84
C GLY A 157 -47.48 2.45 20.24
N SER A 158 -46.34 2.32 20.93
CA SER A 158 -46.10 3.00 22.20
C SER A 158 -45.55 4.41 21.95
N THR A 159 -45.66 5.32 22.90
CA THR A 159 -45.08 6.69 22.79
C THR A 159 -43.54 6.72 22.72
N ASN A 160 -42.83 5.58 22.78
CA ASN A 160 -41.37 5.45 22.72
C ASN A 160 -40.84 4.86 21.38
N ASP A 161 -41.70 4.70 20.37
CA ASP A 161 -41.38 3.96 19.15
C ASP A 161 -40.23 4.56 18.31
N ASP A 162 -40.00 5.87 18.33
CA ASP A 162 -39.00 6.50 17.45
C ASP A 162 -37.54 6.12 17.82
N ASP A 163 -37.24 5.98 19.12
CA ASP A 163 -35.91 5.53 19.58
C ASP A 163 -35.64 4.07 19.19
N GLU A 164 -36.68 3.24 19.23
CA GLU A 164 -36.60 1.83 18.87
C GLU A 164 -36.34 1.66 17.37
N ILE A 165 -36.99 2.49 16.54
CA ILE A 165 -36.81 2.52 15.10
C ILE A 165 -35.42 3.05 14.73
N ASN A 166 -34.98 4.13 15.36
CA ASN A 166 -33.63 4.66 15.17
C ASN A 166 -32.57 3.61 15.54
N THR A 167 -32.85 2.81 16.57
CA THR A 167 -32.00 1.68 16.98
C THR A 167 -31.99 0.57 15.92
N ALA A 168 -33.15 0.20 15.38
CA ALA A 168 -33.27 -0.80 14.31
C ALA A 168 -32.57 -0.35 13.01
N GLN A 169 -32.77 0.91 12.61
CA GLN A 169 -32.09 1.52 11.46
C GLN A 169 -30.57 1.50 11.63
N SER A 170 -30.09 1.88 12.82
CA SER A 170 -28.66 1.85 13.16
C SER A 170 -28.10 0.42 13.21
N HIS A 171 -28.92 -0.55 13.62
CA HIS A 171 -28.56 -1.96 13.59
C HIS A 171 -28.37 -2.44 12.14
N ASP A 172 -29.30 -2.15 11.24
CA ASP A 172 -29.26 -2.61 9.85
C ASP A 172 -28.05 -2.07 9.08
N ASP A 173 -27.76 -0.78 9.29
CA ASP A 173 -26.59 -0.11 8.71
C ASP A 173 -25.28 -0.75 9.21
N ARG A 174 -25.19 -1.04 10.51
CA ARG A 174 -24.03 -1.70 11.13
C ARG A 174 -23.88 -3.15 10.68
N ALA A 175 -24.98 -3.89 10.57
CA ALA A 175 -24.98 -5.28 10.11
C ALA A 175 -24.45 -5.38 8.67
N LEU A 176 -24.88 -4.47 7.78
CA LEU A 176 -24.36 -4.40 6.43
C LEU A 176 -22.87 -4.05 6.40
N LEU A 177 -22.45 -3.04 7.16
CA LEU A 177 -21.04 -2.64 7.23
C LEU A 177 -20.13 -3.77 7.75
N GLN A 178 -20.60 -4.52 8.75
CA GLN A 178 -19.89 -5.72 9.24
C GLN A 178 -19.83 -6.82 8.19
N GLY A 179 -20.90 -7.03 7.43
CA GLY A 179 -20.94 -7.95 6.29
C GLY A 179 -19.91 -7.60 5.21
N LEU A 180 -19.86 -6.32 4.83
CA LEU A 180 -18.88 -5.78 3.88
C LEU A 180 -17.45 -5.95 4.37
N LEU A 181 -17.18 -5.65 5.65
CA LEU A 181 -15.85 -5.86 6.25
C LEU A 181 -15.40 -7.31 6.18
N LYS A 182 -16.30 -8.25 6.50
CA LYS A 182 -16.00 -9.69 6.42
C LYS A 182 -15.67 -10.09 4.98
N ALA A 183 -16.44 -9.60 4.00
CA ALA A 183 -16.19 -9.89 2.59
C ALA A 183 -14.86 -9.28 2.09
N ILE A 184 -14.59 -8.02 2.42
CA ILE A 184 -13.30 -7.37 2.12
C ILE A 184 -12.14 -8.17 2.70
N ALA A 185 -12.23 -8.58 3.98
CA ALA A 185 -11.19 -9.38 4.62
C ALA A 185 -10.93 -10.72 3.90
N THR A 186 -11.98 -11.36 3.40
CA THR A 186 -11.87 -12.57 2.57
C THR A 186 -11.20 -12.32 1.22
N ASN A 187 -11.36 -11.11 0.66
CA ASN A 187 -10.83 -10.74 -0.66
C ASN A 187 -9.40 -10.20 -0.63
N LEU A 188 -8.96 -9.61 0.49
CA LEU A 188 -7.60 -9.03 0.62
C LEU A 188 -6.46 -9.97 0.18
N PRO A 189 -6.46 -11.29 0.48
CA PRO A 189 -5.42 -12.20 0.00
C PRO A 189 -5.33 -12.30 -1.52
N ASN A 190 -6.41 -11.99 -2.25
CA ASN A 190 -6.48 -12.09 -3.70
C ASN A 190 -5.89 -10.86 -4.43
N VAL A 191 -5.57 -9.78 -3.69
CA VAL A 191 -4.96 -8.57 -4.24
C VAL A 191 -3.48 -8.85 -4.54
N LYS A 192 -3.13 -8.86 -5.84
CA LYS A 192 -1.81 -9.32 -6.30
C LYS A 192 -0.70 -8.28 -6.16
N ARG A 193 -1.01 -6.98 -6.39
CA ARG A 193 -0.02 -5.90 -6.36
C ARG A 193 0.17 -5.37 -4.94
N GLU A 194 1.41 -5.41 -4.45
CA GLU A 194 1.73 -5.16 -3.04
C GLU A 194 1.34 -3.75 -2.55
N ASN A 195 1.56 -2.72 -3.36
CA ASN A 195 1.19 -1.33 -3.01
C ASN A 195 -0.32 -1.18 -2.85
N THR A 196 -1.10 -1.76 -3.76
CA THR A 196 -2.55 -1.73 -3.71
C THR A 196 -3.07 -2.58 -2.56
N LYS A 197 -2.44 -3.72 -2.29
CA LYS A 197 -2.74 -4.55 -1.12
C LYS A 197 -2.52 -3.79 0.19
N LEU A 198 -1.46 -2.99 0.29
CA LEU A 198 -1.22 -2.11 1.44
C LEU A 198 -2.36 -1.10 1.61
N LYS A 199 -2.75 -0.40 0.53
CA LYS A 199 -3.86 0.58 0.55
C LYS A 199 -5.21 -0.07 0.89
N ALA A 200 -5.50 -1.22 0.30
CA ALA A 200 -6.71 -1.99 0.60
C ALA A 200 -6.75 -2.48 2.05
N THR A 201 -5.59 -2.90 2.58
CA THR A 201 -5.46 -3.30 4.00
C THR A 201 -5.68 -2.10 4.92
N GLN A 202 -5.13 -0.93 4.58
CA GLN A 202 -5.37 0.30 5.33
C GLN A 202 -6.85 0.69 5.31
N ALA A 203 -7.49 0.67 4.14
CA ALA A 203 -8.92 0.91 4.00
C ALA A 203 -9.76 -0.04 4.87
N TYR A 204 -9.42 -1.32 4.90
CA TYR A 204 -10.04 -2.30 5.79
C TYR A 204 -9.84 -1.97 7.27
N GLN A 205 -8.62 -1.62 7.69
CA GLN A 205 -8.31 -1.26 9.08
C GLN A 205 -9.05 0.00 9.53
N ASP A 206 -9.15 1.00 8.64
CA ASP A 206 -9.91 2.21 8.89
C ASP A 206 -11.39 1.88 9.07
N LEU A 207 -12.00 1.15 8.13
CA LEU A 207 -13.40 0.70 8.23
C LEU A 207 -13.66 -0.14 9.48
N GLN A 208 -12.72 -1.01 9.87
CA GLN A 208 -12.82 -1.80 11.09
C GLN A 208 -12.79 -0.91 12.34
N SER A 209 -11.92 0.10 12.34
CA SER A 209 -11.85 1.10 13.42
C SER A 209 -13.16 1.88 13.52
N ILE A 210 -13.79 2.21 12.39
CA ILE A 210 -15.09 2.89 12.36
C ILE A 210 -16.19 2.03 13.01
N VAL A 211 -16.25 0.73 12.70
CA VAL A 211 -17.21 -0.19 13.33
C VAL A 211 -16.95 -0.37 14.82
N ALA A 212 -15.68 -0.39 15.25
CA ALA A 212 -15.32 -0.46 16.66
C ALA A 212 -15.78 0.80 17.42
N LEU A 213 -15.57 1.99 16.84
CA LEU A 213 -16.05 3.26 17.41
C LEU A 213 -17.59 3.29 17.51
N GLN A 214 -18.29 2.73 16.52
CA GLN A 214 -19.76 2.59 16.53
C GLN A 214 -20.28 1.65 17.63
N SER A 215 -19.49 0.65 18.01
CA SER A 215 -19.91 -0.39 18.98
C SER A 215 -19.67 0.01 20.45
N GLY A 216 -18.89 1.06 20.70
CA GLY A 216 -18.42 1.46 22.04
C GLY A 216 -19.32 2.43 22.82
N ASN A 217 -20.63 2.45 22.60
CA ASN A 217 -21.55 3.51 23.08
C ASN A 217 -21.09 4.92 22.66
N PRO A 218 -21.18 5.26 21.36
CA PRO A 218 -21.03 6.66 20.97
C PRO A 218 -22.13 7.47 21.68
N PRO A 219 -21.83 8.69 22.19
CA PRO A 219 -22.87 9.67 22.47
C PRO A 219 -23.79 9.73 21.25
N GLN A 220 -25.10 9.60 21.46
CA GLN A 220 -26.11 9.40 20.40
C GLN A 220 -26.02 10.42 19.24
N ASP A 221 -25.33 11.56 19.43
CA ASP A 221 -25.10 12.62 18.46
C ASP A 221 -23.86 12.49 17.54
N ILE A 222 -22.90 11.59 17.79
CA ILE A 222 -21.59 11.64 17.09
C ILE A 222 -21.66 11.11 15.64
N LEU A 223 -22.65 10.27 15.32
CA LEU A 223 -22.77 9.64 14.01
C LEU A 223 -24.10 9.98 13.35
N LYS A 224 -24.18 11.20 12.84
CA LYS A 224 -25.29 11.63 11.97
C LYS A 224 -25.47 10.59 10.87
N GLU A 225 -26.72 10.19 10.62
CA GLU A 225 -27.08 9.20 9.60
C GLU A 225 -26.34 9.37 8.26
N PRO A 226 -26.18 10.59 7.69
CA PRO A 226 -25.48 10.75 6.43
C PRO A 226 -24.02 10.26 6.43
N LEU A 227 -23.32 10.38 7.56
CA LEU A 227 -21.94 9.87 7.68
C LEU A 227 -21.91 8.34 7.70
N ARG A 228 -22.91 7.69 8.29
CA ARG A 228 -23.05 6.21 8.25
C ARG A 228 -23.32 5.74 6.83
N VAL A 229 -24.24 6.38 6.13
CA VAL A 229 -24.55 6.08 4.73
C VAL A 229 -23.30 6.23 3.87
N LEU A 230 -22.57 7.35 4.00
CA LEU A 230 -21.33 7.58 3.25
C LEU A 230 -20.25 6.52 3.54
N THR A 231 -20.12 6.09 4.79
CA THR A 231 -19.18 5.03 5.17
C THR A 231 -19.54 3.70 4.50
N ILE A 232 -20.84 3.35 4.46
CA ILE A 232 -21.31 2.14 3.79
C ILE A 232 -21.06 2.23 2.28
N LYS A 233 -21.38 3.36 1.66
CA LYS A 233 -21.09 3.60 0.24
C LYS A 233 -19.62 3.38 -0.09
N TYR A 234 -18.72 3.93 0.73
CA TYR A 234 -17.28 3.72 0.60
C TYR A 234 -16.91 2.24 0.75
N ALA A 235 -17.43 1.55 1.78
CA ALA A 235 -17.17 0.13 1.99
C ALA A 235 -17.68 -0.75 0.83
N MET A 236 -18.81 -0.40 0.20
CA MET A 236 -19.32 -1.10 -0.99
C MET A 236 -18.37 -0.97 -2.19
N ILE A 237 -17.76 0.21 -2.40
CA ILE A 237 -16.73 0.40 -3.43
C ILE A 237 -15.51 -0.48 -3.13
N ILE A 238 -14.98 -0.44 -1.89
CA ILE A 238 -13.80 -1.24 -1.53
C ILE A 238 -14.08 -2.75 -1.65
N TYR A 239 -15.24 -3.20 -1.21
CA TYR A 239 -15.69 -4.58 -1.44
C TYR A 239 -15.67 -4.92 -2.94
N GLY A 240 -16.31 -4.07 -3.75
CA GLY A 240 -16.38 -4.26 -5.20
C GLY A 240 -15.03 -4.35 -5.90
N LEU A 241 -14.12 -3.42 -5.59
CA LEU A 241 -12.76 -3.41 -6.12
C LEU A 241 -11.98 -4.67 -5.73
N THR A 242 -12.03 -5.06 -4.45
CA THR A 242 -11.29 -6.23 -3.95
C THR A 242 -11.86 -7.55 -4.46
N GLU A 243 -13.17 -7.65 -4.64
CA GLU A 243 -13.84 -8.82 -5.25
C GLU A 243 -13.43 -8.96 -6.73
N LEU A 244 -13.52 -7.87 -7.51
CA LEU A 244 -13.11 -7.86 -8.92
C LEU A 244 -11.65 -8.27 -9.10
N MET A 245 -10.75 -7.78 -8.24
CA MET A 245 -9.33 -8.17 -8.27
C MET A 245 -9.13 -9.68 -8.12
N GLY A 246 -9.97 -10.35 -7.32
CA GLY A 246 -9.94 -11.81 -7.17
C GLY A 246 -10.42 -12.57 -8.39
N LEU A 247 -11.30 -11.96 -9.20
CA LEU A 247 -11.85 -12.55 -10.42
C LEU A 247 -11.01 -12.23 -11.67
N THR A 248 -10.18 -11.19 -11.61
CA THR A 248 -9.38 -10.76 -12.76
C THR A 248 -8.18 -11.71 -12.95
N THR A 249 -8.28 -12.51 -14.01
CA THR A 249 -7.25 -13.51 -14.37
C THR A 249 -6.26 -12.99 -15.41
N ASP A 250 -6.69 -12.05 -16.25
CA ASP A 250 -5.87 -11.42 -17.28
C ASP A 250 -5.21 -10.13 -16.75
N PRO A 251 -3.89 -10.15 -16.45
CA PRO A 251 -3.19 -8.97 -15.95
C PRO A 251 -3.10 -7.84 -16.98
N ASP A 252 -3.27 -8.13 -18.27
CA ASP A 252 -3.17 -7.13 -19.34
C ASP A 252 -4.51 -6.50 -19.73
N SER A 253 -5.60 -6.91 -19.06
CA SER A 253 -6.91 -6.32 -19.27
C SER A 253 -6.97 -4.86 -18.83
N GLU A 254 -7.80 -4.06 -19.52
CA GLU A 254 -8.04 -2.66 -19.15
C GLU A 254 -8.56 -2.56 -17.72
N LEU A 255 -9.46 -3.47 -17.34
CA LEU A 255 -10.02 -3.59 -16.00
C LEU A 255 -8.94 -3.85 -14.93
N ASP A 256 -7.97 -4.75 -15.17
CA ASP A 256 -6.88 -4.99 -14.20
C ASP A 256 -6.14 -3.70 -13.89
N GLY A 257 -5.69 -2.97 -14.92
CA GLY A 257 -4.94 -1.74 -14.67
C GLY A 257 -5.76 -0.62 -14.03
N GLN A 258 -7.08 -0.54 -14.30
CA GLN A 258 -7.98 0.38 -13.60
C GLN A 258 -8.12 0.00 -12.11
N LEU A 259 -8.32 -1.29 -11.82
CA LEU A 259 -8.40 -1.79 -10.45
C LEU A 259 -7.14 -1.46 -9.65
N TYR A 260 -5.96 -1.46 -10.27
CA TYR A 260 -4.70 -1.15 -9.59
C TYR A 260 -4.23 0.30 -9.74
N ALA A 261 -5.03 1.19 -10.34
CA ALA A 261 -4.63 2.57 -10.61
C ALA A 261 -4.52 3.43 -9.35
N ALA A 262 -3.48 4.27 -9.27
CA ALA A 262 -3.32 5.23 -8.18
C ALA A 262 -4.47 6.25 -8.15
N SER A 263 -5.02 6.60 -9.33
CA SER A 263 -6.19 7.47 -9.46
C SER A 263 -7.44 6.95 -8.73
N VAL A 264 -7.57 5.63 -8.50
CA VAL A 264 -8.66 5.05 -7.69
C VAL A 264 -8.28 4.99 -6.22
N TRP A 265 -7.08 4.49 -5.93
CA TRP A 265 -6.68 4.21 -4.55
C TRP A 265 -6.24 5.44 -3.76
N ASP A 266 -5.76 6.50 -4.40
CA ASP A 266 -5.41 7.76 -3.73
C ASP A 266 -6.67 8.52 -3.23
N PRO A 267 -7.74 8.69 -4.01
CA PRO A 267 -9.02 9.19 -3.49
C PRO A 267 -9.62 8.29 -2.41
N ALA A 268 -9.55 6.96 -2.59
CA ALA A 268 -10.05 6.01 -1.60
C ALA A 268 -9.34 6.16 -0.24
N GLU A 269 -8.01 6.19 -0.25
CA GLU A 269 -7.19 6.38 0.96
C GLU A 269 -7.47 7.74 1.63
N LYS A 270 -7.56 8.81 0.83
CA LYS A 270 -7.91 10.16 1.32
C LYS A 270 -9.29 10.17 1.98
N LEU A 271 -10.30 9.59 1.34
CA LEU A 271 -11.66 9.51 1.87
C LEU A 271 -11.67 8.72 3.18
N SER A 272 -11.05 7.54 3.20
CA SER A 272 -10.92 6.68 4.39
C SER A 272 -10.34 7.42 5.59
N THR A 273 -9.19 8.08 5.38
CA THR A 273 -8.49 8.85 6.40
C THR A 273 -9.36 9.97 6.95
N ASN A 274 -10.09 10.68 6.07
CA ASN A 274 -10.95 11.78 6.48
C ASN A 274 -12.21 11.30 7.18
N ILE A 275 -12.86 10.21 6.74
CA ILE A 275 -13.99 9.61 7.46
C ILE A 275 -13.53 9.20 8.87
N HIS A 276 -12.40 8.50 8.98
CA HIS A 276 -11.86 8.06 10.27
C HIS A 276 -11.51 9.24 11.20
N ALA A 277 -10.93 10.33 10.67
CA ALA A 277 -10.64 11.54 11.44
C ALA A 277 -11.93 12.20 11.99
N HIS A 278 -12.97 12.31 11.16
CA HIS A 278 -14.25 12.91 11.58
C HIS A 278 -15.02 12.07 12.61
N LEU A 279 -14.71 10.78 12.72
CA LEU A 279 -15.29 9.87 13.72
C LEU A 279 -14.56 9.89 15.07
N ARG A 280 -13.40 10.55 15.13
CA ARG A 280 -12.70 10.88 16.38
C ARG A 280 -12.73 12.40 16.58
N PRO A 281 -13.90 13.04 16.65
CA PRO A 281 -13.96 14.49 16.74
C PRO A 281 -13.22 14.96 18.00
N LYS A 282 -12.31 15.93 17.81
CA LYS A 282 -11.91 16.80 18.92
C LYS A 282 -13.15 17.59 19.33
N LYS A 283 -13.22 17.97 20.61
CA LYS A 283 -14.44 18.41 21.31
C LYS A 283 -15.28 19.54 20.66
N ASP A 284 -14.82 20.18 19.57
CA ASP A 284 -15.46 21.32 18.91
C ASP A 284 -15.38 21.30 17.35
N GLU A 285 -14.99 20.20 16.71
CA GLU A 285 -14.94 20.11 15.23
C GLU A 285 -16.26 19.56 14.66
N ASN A 286 -17.00 20.40 13.94
CA ASN A 286 -18.17 19.98 13.17
C ASN A 286 -17.75 19.10 11.99
N VAL A 287 -18.45 17.97 11.82
CA VAL A 287 -18.26 17.09 10.65
C VAL A 287 -18.61 17.84 9.38
N ASN A 288 -17.62 18.08 8.51
CA ASN A 288 -17.85 18.67 7.20
C ASN A 288 -18.31 17.60 6.19
N LEU A 289 -19.59 17.22 6.31
CA LEU A 289 -20.19 16.20 5.45
C LEU A 289 -20.11 16.55 3.95
N ALA A 290 -20.24 17.84 3.60
CA ALA A 290 -20.15 18.28 2.20
C ALA A 290 -18.75 18.02 1.61
N GLN A 291 -17.70 18.23 2.41
CA GLN A 291 -16.33 17.89 2.00
C GLN A 291 -16.15 16.38 1.83
N LEU A 292 -16.66 15.57 2.76
CA LEU A 292 -16.58 14.11 2.65
C LEU A 292 -17.36 13.58 1.44
N GLN A 293 -18.55 14.14 1.17
CA GLN A 293 -19.32 13.83 -0.02
C GLN A 293 -18.54 14.21 -1.30
N GLY A 294 -17.94 15.40 -1.37
CA GLY A 294 -17.12 15.78 -2.50
C GLY A 294 -15.90 14.87 -2.72
N MET A 295 -15.29 14.34 -1.65
CA MET A 295 -14.23 13.33 -1.75
C MET A 295 -14.75 12.00 -2.29
N TYR A 296 -15.96 11.59 -1.88
CA TYR A 296 -16.62 10.41 -2.41
C TYR A 296 -16.97 10.58 -3.91
N ASP A 297 -17.47 11.73 -4.33
CA ASP A 297 -17.79 12.01 -5.73
C ASP A 297 -16.51 11.95 -6.61
N VAL A 298 -15.36 12.36 -6.08
CA VAL A 298 -14.06 12.20 -6.76
C VAL A 298 -13.69 10.72 -6.92
N LEU A 299 -13.90 9.91 -5.88
CA LEU A 299 -13.69 8.47 -5.95
C LEU A 299 -14.64 7.81 -6.96
N GLU A 300 -15.92 8.16 -6.97
CA GLU A 300 -16.88 7.66 -7.96
C GLU A 300 -16.47 8.01 -9.39
N LYS A 301 -16.07 9.26 -9.64
CA LYS A 301 -15.58 9.67 -10.97
C LYS A 301 -14.32 8.91 -11.36
N ALA A 302 -13.43 8.62 -10.41
CA ALA A 302 -12.26 7.80 -10.68
C ALA A 302 -12.61 6.37 -11.10
N LEU A 303 -13.80 5.85 -10.74
CA LEU A 303 -14.29 4.56 -11.23
C LEU A 303 -14.87 4.63 -12.65
N GLU A 304 -15.17 5.82 -13.17
CA GLU A 304 -15.91 6.01 -14.44
C GLU A 304 -15.02 6.14 -15.69
N GLY A 305 -13.69 6.26 -15.61
CA GLY A 305 -12.85 6.14 -16.81
C GLY A 305 -11.85 7.24 -17.15
N ASP A 306 -11.79 8.37 -16.43
CA ASP A 306 -10.78 9.41 -16.68
C ASP A 306 -9.41 8.96 -16.12
N PHE A 307 -8.80 7.96 -16.76
CA PHE A 307 -7.52 7.39 -16.36
C PHE A 307 -6.38 7.92 -17.22
N SER A 308 -5.46 8.66 -16.61
CA SER A 308 -4.08 8.68 -17.11
C SER A 308 -3.37 7.42 -16.61
N VAL A 309 -2.85 6.59 -17.52
CA VAL A 309 -2.02 5.45 -17.12
C VAL A 309 -0.68 5.97 -16.62
N ASP A 310 -0.46 5.94 -15.31
CA ASP A 310 0.73 6.51 -14.68
C ASP A 310 2.01 5.68 -14.90
N MET A 311 3.15 6.34 -14.73
CA MET A 311 4.47 5.72 -14.76
C MET A 311 4.62 4.66 -13.66
N PRO A 312 5.15 3.46 -13.94
CA PRO A 312 5.42 2.46 -12.90
C PRO A 312 6.38 2.97 -11.82
N GLU A 313 6.04 2.75 -10.54
CA GLU A 313 6.86 3.20 -9.40
C GLU A 313 8.29 2.65 -9.42
N ALA A 314 8.47 1.45 -9.98
CA ALA A 314 9.78 0.82 -10.17
C ALA A 314 10.77 1.72 -10.94
N TYR A 315 10.28 2.61 -11.81
CA TYR A 315 11.10 3.57 -12.54
C TYR A 315 11.88 4.50 -11.59
N TYR A 316 11.23 5.02 -10.54
CA TYR A 316 11.85 5.92 -9.57
C TYR A 316 12.82 5.21 -8.63
N GLN A 317 12.73 3.89 -8.51
CA GLN A 317 13.64 3.08 -7.69
C GLN A 317 14.91 2.70 -8.45
N LEU A 318 14.81 2.45 -9.76
CA LEU A 318 15.89 1.95 -10.59
C LEU A 318 17.19 2.78 -10.47
N PHE A 319 17.09 4.10 -10.62
CA PHE A 319 18.26 4.99 -10.64
C PHE A 319 18.98 5.10 -9.30
N LYS A 320 18.29 4.83 -8.18
CA LYS A 320 18.89 4.82 -6.84
C LYS A 320 19.87 3.66 -6.64
N LEU A 321 19.79 2.63 -7.49
CA LEU A 321 20.58 1.40 -7.37
C LEU A 321 21.85 1.42 -8.23
N VAL A 322 21.85 2.08 -9.39
CA VAL A 322 22.99 2.08 -10.34
C VAL A 322 24.29 2.55 -9.69
N GLY A 323 24.23 3.57 -8.82
CA GLY A 323 25.41 4.09 -8.12
C GLY A 323 26.02 3.15 -7.06
N LYS A 324 25.31 2.07 -6.70
CA LYS A 324 25.75 1.10 -5.68
C LYS A 324 26.42 -0.14 -6.30
N ILE A 325 26.51 -0.22 -7.63
CA ILE A 325 26.98 -1.42 -8.32
C ILE A 325 28.48 -1.34 -8.58
N GLY A 326 29.20 -2.40 -8.17
CA GLY A 326 30.64 -2.52 -8.35
C GLY A 326 31.08 -2.61 -9.81
N ARG A 327 32.39 -2.41 -10.05
CA ARG A 327 32.93 -2.24 -11.41
C ARG A 327 32.76 -3.46 -12.33
N ALA A 328 32.56 -4.66 -11.77
CA ALA A 328 32.37 -5.89 -12.53
C ALA A 328 31.07 -5.93 -13.35
N TYR A 329 30.07 -5.12 -13.00
CA TYR A 329 28.76 -5.11 -13.67
C TYR A 329 28.29 -3.69 -14.05
N HIS A 330 29.17 -2.70 -13.94
CA HIS A 330 28.77 -1.29 -13.97
C HIS A 330 28.36 -0.83 -15.38
N ALA A 331 29.10 -1.19 -16.42
CA ALA A 331 28.73 -0.83 -17.80
C ALA A 331 27.43 -1.52 -18.22
N GLN A 332 27.25 -2.80 -17.83
CA GLN A 332 25.98 -3.51 -18.03
C GLN A 332 24.82 -2.81 -17.33
N SER A 333 25.03 -2.36 -16.08
CA SER A 333 24.01 -1.64 -15.31
C SER A 333 23.60 -0.32 -15.96
N ILE A 334 24.58 0.46 -16.42
CA ILE A 334 24.30 1.73 -17.11
C ILE A 334 23.48 1.47 -18.38
N LEU A 335 23.82 0.44 -19.15
CA LEU A 335 23.09 0.10 -20.37
C LEU A 335 21.64 -0.30 -20.06
N LEU A 336 21.41 -1.22 -19.11
CA LEU A 336 20.05 -1.61 -18.76
C LEU A 336 19.23 -0.43 -18.22
N ALA A 337 19.85 0.44 -17.41
CA ALA A 337 19.21 1.65 -16.93
C ALA A 337 18.85 2.62 -18.07
N SER A 338 19.72 2.79 -19.08
CA SER A 338 19.42 3.63 -20.23
C SER A 338 18.29 3.05 -21.09
N LEU A 339 18.28 1.73 -21.31
CA LEU A 339 17.19 1.09 -22.08
C LEU A 339 15.84 1.19 -21.37
N CYS A 340 15.82 1.02 -20.05
CA CYS A 340 14.63 1.26 -19.24
C CYS A 340 14.18 2.73 -19.28
N TYR A 341 15.13 3.68 -19.31
CA TYR A 341 14.83 5.10 -19.47
C TYR A 341 14.21 5.39 -20.84
N ASP A 342 14.74 4.81 -21.91
CA ASP A 342 14.21 5.00 -23.26
C ASP A 342 12.76 4.50 -23.38
N ALA A 343 12.49 3.30 -22.86
CA ALA A 343 11.13 2.74 -22.80
C ALA A 343 10.18 3.62 -21.96
N ALA A 344 10.62 4.07 -20.77
CA ALA A 344 9.83 4.95 -19.93
C ALA A 344 9.58 6.32 -20.60
N SER A 345 10.58 6.89 -21.26
CA SER A 345 10.43 8.18 -21.95
C SER A 345 9.42 8.10 -23.09
N LYS A 346 9.44 6.99 -23.85
CA LYS A 346 8.47 6.75 -24.92
C LYS A 346 7.06 6.55 -24.35
N PHE A 347 6.92 5.76 -23.29
CA PHE A 347 5.65 5.55 -22.58
C PHE A 347 5.04 6.87 -22.06
N ASP A 348 5.86 7.79 -21.55
CA ASP A 348 5.36 9.04 -20.99
C ASP A 348 4.92 10.06 -22.06
N LYS A 349 5.68 10.13 -23.17
CA LYS A 349 5.49 11.14 -24.22
C LYS A 349 4.41 10.78 -25.24
N ASP A 350 4.14 9.49 -25.43
CA ASP A 350 3.28 9.00 -26.50
C ASP A 350 1.96 8.46 -25.93
N SER A 351 0.93 9.31 -25.97
CA SER A 351 -0.40 8.96 -25.45
C SER A 351 -1.05 7.79 -26.19
N ALA A 352 -0.65 7.51 -27.44
CA ALA A 352 -1.22 6.41 -28.23
C ALA A 352 -0.80 5.03 -27.70
N ILE A 353 0.36 4.96 -27.03
CA ILE A 353 0.84 3.71 -26.41
C ILE A 353 0.66 3.70 -24.90
N LYS A 354 0.15 4.77 -24.27
CA LYS A 354 0.03 4.90 -22.81
C LYS A 354 -1.20 4.13 -22.31
N ASN A 355 -1.08 2.80 -22.30
CA ASN A 355 -2.10 1.84 -21.91
C ASN A 355 -1.57 0.83 -20.88
N ASN A 356 -2.45 -0.03 -20.34
CA ASN A 356 -2.08 -0.97 -19.30
C ASN A 356 -1.11 -2.06 -19.78
N THR A 357 -1.27 -2.55 -21.02
CA THR A 357 -0.39 -3.57 -21.60
C THR A 357 1.06 -3.08 -21.68
N THR A 358 1.27 -1.85 -22.19
CA THR A 358 2.61 -1.26 -22.27
C THR A 358 3.16 -0.91 -20.88
N ARG A 359 2.31 -0.40 -19.97
CA ARG A 359 2.70 -0.14 -18.56
C ARG A 359 3.16 -1.42 -17.87
N ASN A 360 2.42 -2.51 -17.94
CA ASN A 360 2.76 -3.79 -17.32
C ASN A 360 4.06 -4.35 -17.91
N SER A 361 4.22 -4.25 -19.23
CA SER A 361 5.44 -4.69 -19.89
C SER A 361 6.66 -3.87 -19.44
N LEU A 362 6.49 -2.56 -19.22
CA LEU A 362 7.51 -1.68 -18.64
C LEU A 362 7.81 -2.02 -17.19
N GLU A 363 6.78 -2.20 -16.37
CA GLU A 363 6.92 -2.56 -14.96
C GLU A 363 7.67 -3.88 -14.78
N ASN A 364 7.36 -4.89 -15.59
CA ASN A 364 8.08 -6.17 -15.57
C ASN A 364 9.57 -6.00 -15.93
N ALA A 365 9.88 -5.22 -16.97
CA ALA A 365 11.26 -4.92 -17.37
C ALA A 365 12.03 -4.19 -16.25
N LEU A 366 11.39 -3.20 -15.62
CA LEU A 366 11.96 -2.44 -14.51
C LEU A 366 12.22 -3.33 -13.28
N VAL A 367 11.24 -4.14 -12.87
CA VAL A 367 11.36 -5.05 -11.71
C VAL A 367 12.46 -6.09 -11.91
N LYS A 368 12.55 -6.68 -13.11
CA LYS A 368 13.61 -7.64 -13.45
C LYS A 368 14.99 -6.99 -13.40
N THR A 369 15.11 -5.77 -13.94
CA THR A 369 16.36 -5.00 -13.89
C THR A 369 16.76 -4.63 -12.46
N ILE A 370 15.81 -4.23 -11.61
CA ILE A 370 16.05 -3.95 -10.19
C ILE A 370 16.60 -5.19 -9.47
N LYS A 371 16.04 -6.38 -9.71
CA LYS A 371 16.54 -7.63 -9.13
C LYS A 371 17.99 -7.91 -9.54
N ALA A 372 18.33 -7.68 -10.82
CA ALA A 372 19.70 -7.81 -11.32
C ALA A 372 20.66 -6.81 -10.63
N PHE A 373 20.21 -5.57 -10.43
CA PHE A 373 21.01 -4.53 -9.75
C PHE A 373 21.26 -4.85 -8.28
N GLN A 374 20.25 -5.36 -7.57
CA GLN A 374 20.38 -5.78 -6.18
C GLN A 374 21.39 -6.93 -6.03
N ALA A 375 21.35 -7.93 -6.91
CA ALA A 375 22.32 -9.03 -6.91
C ALA A 375 23.76 -8.55 -7.19
N ALA A 376 23.92 -7.59 -8.12
CA ALA A 376 25.22 -7.00 -8.42
C ALA A 376 25.77 -6.13 -7.28
N GLY A 377 24.90 -5.43 -6.54
CA GLY A 377 25.28 -4.65 -5.35
C GLY A 377 25.84 -5.52 -4.23
N LEU A 378 25.17 -6.63 -3.91
CA LEU A 378 25.62 -7.60 -2.91
C LEU A 378 26.97 -8.26 -3.29
N SER A 379 27.21 -8.46 -4.59
CA SER A 379 28.47 -9.02 -5.09
C SER A 379 29.67 -8.08 -4.92
N ALA A 380 29.44 -6.78 -4.73
CA ALA A 380 30.50 -5.79 -4.51
C ALA A 380 30.95 -5.71 -3.05
N GLU A 381 30.05 -6.02 -2.10
CA GLU A 381 30.34 -6.00 -0.66
C GLU A 381 31.14 -7.23 -0.19
N SER A 382 31.10 -8.33 -0.94
CA SER A 382 31.82 -9.57 -0.68
C SER A 382 33.24 -9.64 -1.26
N ALA A 383 33.69 -8.61 -2.00
CA ALA A 383 35.07 -8.53 -2.47
C ALA A 383 36.01 -8.18 -1.29
N PRO A 384 37.06 -8.97 -0.99
CA PRO A 384 37.88 -8.76 0.21
C PRO A 384 38.59 -7.41 0.15
N LYS A 385 38.32 -6.54 1.12
CA LYS A 385 39.17 -5.38 1.41
C LYS A 385 40.55 -5.91 1.81
N GLY A 386 41.52 -5.73 0.92
CA GLY A 386 42.95 -5.95 1.09
C GLY A 386 43.41 -6.56 2.41
N SER A 387 43.50 -7.88 2.46
CA SER A 387 44.44 -8.57 3.33
C SER A 387 45.08 -9.69 2.54
N SER A 388 46.37 -9.53 2.26
CA SER A 388 47.24 -10.61 1.85
C SER A 388 47.11 -11.76 2.85
N GLN A 389 46.71 -12.94 2.39
CA GLN A 389 47.40 -14.19 2.72
C GLN A 389 46.79 -15.35 1.95
N ASN A 390 47.69 -16.17 1.42
CA ASN A 390 47.43 -17.53 0.98
C ASN A 390 46.70 -18.27 2.09
N ASP A 391 45.51 -18.78 1.81
CA ASP A 391 45.04 -20.05 2.36
C ASP A 391 43.95 -20.58 1.42
N VAL A 392 44.39 -21.45 0.51
CA VAL A 392 43.51 -22.39 -0.17
C VAL A 392 43.14 -23.44 0.87
N ALA A 393 41.99 -23.27 1.51
CA ALA A 393 41.30 -24.35 2.19
C ALA A 393 39.89 -24.44 1.61
N GLU A 394 39.69 -25.50 0.82
CA GLU A 394 38.40 -25.98 0.35
C GLU A 394 37.36 -25.96 1.48
N LYS A 395 36.30 -25.17 1.29
CA LYS A 395 35.00 -25.44 1.91
C LYS A 395 33.91 -25.29 0.86
N ASN A 396 33.46 -26.44 0.37
CA ASN A 396 32.18 -26.59 -0.31
C ASN A 396 31.04 -26.03 0.56
N PRO A 397 30.14 -25.19 0.04
CA PRO A 397 28.80 -25.09 0.59
C PRO A 397 27.91 -26.17 -0.02
N ALA A 398 27.12 -26.80 0.84
CA ALA A 398 26.11 -27.79 0.49
C ALA A 398 24.98 -27.20 -0.40
N PRO A 399 24.27 -28.05 -1.17
CA PRO A 399 23.26 -27.61 -2.11
C PRO A 399 21.92 -27.44 -1.40
N ASN A 400 21.39 -26.21 -1.36
CA ASN A 400 19.97 -25.88 -1.43
C ASN A 400 19.83 -24.35 -1.35
N ASP A 401 19.05 -23.78 -2.28
CA ASP A 401 18.88 -22.37 -2.61
C ASP A 401 20.03 -21.75 -3.42
N ALA A 402 20.20 -22.26 -4.65
CA ALA A 402 21.00 -21.59 -5.68
C ALA A 402 20.31 -20.29 -6.09
N GLN A 403 20.63 -19.20 -5.39
CA GLN A 403 20.30 -17.85 -5.82
C GLN A 403 20.81 -17.68 -7.27
N PRO A 404 19.96 -17.28 -8.23
CA PRO A 404 20.35 -17.23 -9.63
C PRO A 404 21.58 -16.34 -9.79
N ASP A 405 22.57 -16.86 -10.52
CA ASP A 405 23.82 -16.15 -10.80
C ASP A 405 23.51 -14.76 -11.38
N CYS A 406 24.26 -13.76 -10.93
CA CYS A 406 24.10 -12.36 -11.31
C CYS A 406 24.09 -12.21 -12.84
N ALA A 407 24.98 -12.93 -13.54
CA ALA A 407 25.02 -12.94 -15.00
C ALA A 407 23.69 -13.39 -15.65
N THR A 408 23.04 -14.40 -15.08
CA THR A 408 21.74 -14.89 -15.55
C THR A 408 20.65 -13.83 -15.38
N LEU A 409 20.64 -13.12 -14.25
CA LEU A 409 19.66 -12.05 -14.00
C LEU A 409 19.79 -10.87 -14.97
N TYR A 410 21.02 -10.50 -15.36
CA TYR A 410 21.22 -9.49 -16.40
C TYR A 410 20.76 -9.99 -17.78
N GLY A 411 21.05 -11.25 -18.12
CA GLY A 411 20.56 -11.89 -19.35
C GLY A 411 19.03 -11.98 -19.43
N GLU A 412 18.36 -12.29 -18.33
CA GLU A 412 16.90 -12.23 -18.24
C GLU A 412 16.38 -10.80 -18.44
N SER A 413 17.04 -9.82 -17.81
CA SER A 413 16.60 -8.42 -17.88
C SER A 413 16.62 -7.88 -19.30
N ILE A 414 17.67 -8.15 -20.08
CA ILE A 414 17.74 -7.69 -21.48
C ILE A 414 16.64 -8.34 -22.36
N ASN A 415 16.32 -9.61 -22.11
CA ASN A 415 15.25 -10.30 -22.84
C ASN A 415 13.86 -9.71 -22.52
N VAL A 416 13.61 -9.36 -21.26
CA VAL A 416 12.34 -8.73 -20.85
C VAL A 416 12.25 -7.30 -21.37
N ILE A 417 13.35 -6.55 -21.39
CA ILE A 417 13.42 -5.21 -22.02
C ILE A 417 13.14 -5.32 -23.53
N LYS A 418 13.72 -6.30 -24.22
CA LYS A 418 13.45 -6.54 -25.65
C LYS A 418 11.97 -6.81 -25.89
N LYS A 419 11.34 -7.65 -25.06
CA LYS A 419 9.88 -7.88 -25.11
C LYS A 419 9.11 -6.59 -24.88
N CYS A 420 9.53 -5.75 -23.93
CA CYS A 420 8.92 -4.45 -23.67
C CYS A 420 8.99 -3.51 -24.87
N PHE A 421 10.15 -3.42 -25.52
CA PHE A 421 10.34 -2.63 -26.73
C PHE A 421 9.39 -3.11 -27.85
N SER A 422 9.26 -4.43 -28.04
CA SER A 422 8.30 -4.99 -28.98
C SER A 422 6.84 -4.64 -28.64
N THR A 423 6.44 -4.72 -27.37
CA THR A 423 5.09 -4.33 -26.92
C THR A 423 4.82 -2.85 -27.21
N MET A 424 5.82 -1.99 -27.08
CA MET A 424 5.72 -0.55 -27.31
C MET A 424 5.96 -0.13 -28.76
N SER A 425 6.20 -1.08 -29.68
CA SER A 425 6.63 -0.81 -31.06
C SER A 425 7.85 0.13 -31.13
N ILE A 426 8.78 -0.01 -30.19
CA ILE A 426 10.08 0.67 -30.20
C ILE A 426 11.02 -0.19 -31.05
N GLU A 427 11.40 0.33 -32.21
CA GLU A 427 12.50 -0.21 -33.00
C GLU A 427 13.79 0.49 -32.58
N PRO A 428 14.68 -0.16 -31.82
CA PRO A 428 15.98 0.42 -31.50
C PRO A 428 16.85 0.45 -32.77
N ASP A 429 17.60 1.53 -32.97
CA ASP A 429 18.53 1.70 -34.10
C ASP A 429 19.76 0.74 -34.04
N PHE A 430 19.76 -0.21 -33.10
CA PHE A 430 20.87 -1.09 -32.77
C PHE A 430 20.38 -2.41 -32.18
N ASP A 431 21.20 -3.46 -32.28
CA ASP A 431 20.91 -4.74 -31.64
C ASP A 431 21.16 -4.63 -30.12
N LEU A 432 20.07 -4.78 -29.35
CA LEU A 432 20.09 -4.73 -27.88
C LEU A 432 21.04 -5.79 -27.27
N LEU A 433 21.13 -6.97 -27.88
CA LEU A 433 21.94 -8.08 -27.39
C LEU A 433 23.43 -7.85 -27.69
N GLU A 434 23.74 -7.34 -28.87
CA GLU A 434 25.12 -6.96 -29.24
C GLU A 434 25.65 -5.87 -28.29
N ARG A 435 24.86 -4.82 -28.07
CA ARG A 435 25.25 -3.72 -27.16
C ARG A 435 25.41 -4.19 -25.71
N PHE A 436 24.63 -5.18 -25.29
CA PHE A 436 24.77 -5.83 -24.00
C PHE A 436 26.07 -6.64 -23.89
N GLN A 437 26.43 -7.40 -24.92
CA GLN A 437 27.71 -8.13 -25.00
C GLN A 437 28.92 -7.18 -24.99
N ASP A 438 28.82 -6.04 -25.66
CA ASP A 438 29.85 -4.99 -25.62
C ASP A 438 30.03 -4.41 -24.21
N ALA A 439 28.93 -4.15 -23.51
CA ALA A 439 28.97 -3.67 -22.13
C ALA A 439 29.61 -4.71 -21.19
N GLN A 440 29.27 -6.00 -21.36
CA GLN A 440 29.89 -7.10 -20.61
C GLN A 440 31.40 -7.20 -20.89
N THR A 441 31.80 -7.13 -22.15
CA THR A 441 33.20 -7.13 -22.57
C THR A 441 33.96 -5.92 -22.00
N LYS A 442 33.33 -4.75 -21.94
CA LYS A 442 33.91 -3.53 -21.37
C LYS A 442 34.15 -3.66 -19.87
N ASP A 443 33.22 -4.25 -19.13
CA ASP A 443 33.39 -4.52 -17.70
C ASP A 443 34.53 -5.53 -17.47
N GLN A 444 34.53 -6.64 -18.21
CA GLN A 444 35.58 -7.68 -18.12
C GLN A 444 36.98 -7.12 -18.42
N LYS A 445 37.12 -6.37 -19.53
CA LYS A 445 38.40 -5.72 -19.89
C LYS A 445 38.90 -4.80 -18.78
N ARG A 446 38.00 -4.03 -18.16
CA ARG A 446 38.38 -3.08 -17.10
C ARG A 446 38.80 -3.80 -15.81
N VAL A 447 38.09 -4.85 -15.42
CA VAL A 447 38.47 -5.68 -14.25
C VAL A 447 39.83 -6.34 -14.50
N GLN A 448 40.07 -6.89 -15.69
CA GLN A 448 41.37 -7.46 -16.06
C GLN A 448 42.48 -6.40 -16.06
N GLU A 449 42.23 -5.21 -16.59
CA GLU A 449 43.20 -4.12 -16.59
C GLU A 449 43.58 -3.69 -15.15
N VAL A 450 42.60 -3.59 -14.26
CA VAL A 450 42.84 -3.28 -12.84
C VAL A 450 43.65 -4.40 -12.18
N LYS A 451 43.28 -5.66 -12.42
CA LYS A 451 44.01 -6.83 -11.91
C LYS A 451 45.47 -6.82 -12.37
N LEU A 452 45.72 -6.65 -13.67
CA LEU A 452 47.06 -6.57 -14.25
C LEU A 452 47.88 -5.38 -13.71
N ARG A 453 47.24 -4.23 -13.45
CA ARG A 453 47.92 -3.05 -12.89
C ARG A 453 48.25 -3.22 -11.41
N LEU A 454 47.41 -3.93 -10.65
CA LEU A 454 47.61 -4.19 -9.23
C LEU A 454 48.52 -5.39 -8.94
N GLU A 455 48.62 -6.35 -9.86
CA GLU A 455 49.55 -7.49 -9.78
C GLU A 455 51.02 -7.11 -10.02
N LYS A 456 51.30 -5.88 -10.49
CA LYS A 456 52.66 -5.34 -10.47
C LYS A 456 53.10 -5.19 -9.02
N THR A 457 53.87 -6.16 -8.54
CA THR A 457 54.39 -6.29 -7.17
C THR A 457 54.77 -4.94 -6.56
N THR A 458 53.91 -4.39 -5.72
CA THR A 458 54.29 -3.35 -4.76
C THR A 458 55.30 -3.98 -3.80
N PRO A 459 56.53 -3.44 -3.69
CA PRO A 459 57.48 -3.91 -2.69
C PRO A 459 56.85 -3.86 -1.29
N PRO A 460 57.21 -4.79 -0.38
CA PRO A 460 56.66 -4.79 0.97
C PRO A 460 56.92 -3.45 1.66
N PRO A 461 55.98 -2.93 2.46
CA PRO A 461 56.17 -1.68 3.19
C PRO A 461 57.35 -1.82 4.16
N VAL A 462 58.08 -0.73 4.36
CA VAL A 462 59.21 -0.64 5.30
C VAL A 462 58.78 0.14 6.53
N ASN A 463 59.32 -0.24 7.69
CA ASN A 463 59.21 0.52 8.92
C ASN A 463 60.23 1.67 8.89
N LEU A 464 59.72 2.90 8.87
CA LEU A 464 60.53 4.13 8.93
C LEU A 464 60.45 4.72 10.34
N MET A 465 61.58 4.81 11.03
CA MET A 465 61.69 5.46 12.33
C MET A 465 62.14 6.91 12.15
N LEU A 466 61.29 7.85 12.55
CA LEU A 466 61.53 9.29 12.51
C LEU A 466 61.96 9.76 13.89
N LYS A 467 63.15 10.36 14.00
CA LYS A 467 63.65 11.01 15.22
C LYS A 467 63.58 12.51 15.02
N VAL A 468 62.66 13.18 15.72
CA VAL A 468 62.35 14.60 15.52
C VAL A 468 63.12 15.46 16.52
N TYR A 469 63.79 16.50 16.02
CA TYR A 469 64.56 17.49 16.76
C TYR A 469 64.03 18.89 16.49
N ILE A 470 63.93 19.74 17.51
CA ILE A 470 63.46 21.13 17.38
C ILE A 470 64.68 22.07 17.42
N LYS A 471 64.77 22.98 16.45
CA LYS A 471 65.84 23.99 16.21
C LYS A 471 67.20 23.42 15.85
N GLU A 472 67.74 22.48 16.64
CA GLU A 472 69.05 21.89 16.42
C GLU A 472 69.12 20.42 16.84
N LYS A 473 70.03 19.68 16.20
CA LYS A 473 70.28 18.25 16.47
C LYS A 473 71.26 18.11 17.64
N SER A 474 70.81 18.44 18.85
CA SER A 474 71.59 18.29 20.08
C SER A 474 70.86 17.41 21.10
N GLY A 475 71.49 16.31 21.55
CA GLY A 475 70.95 15.43 22.59
C GLY A 475 69.92 14.41 22.11
N GLU A 476 69.02 13.99 23.01
CA GLU A 476 67.93 13.04 22.69
C GLU A 476 66.84 13.69 21.83
N PRO A 477 66.20 12.94 20.91
CA PRO A 477 65.14 13.48 20.05
C PRO A 477 63.93 13.91 20.88
N ASN A 478 63.34 15.05 20.53
CA ASN A 478 62.12 15.56 21.16
C ASN A 478 60.93 14.61 20.99
N LYS A 479 60.90 13.86 19.87
CA LYS A 479 59.87 12.84 19.59
C LYS A 479 60.45 11.76 18.69
N SER A 480 60.06 10.50 18.91
CA SER A 480 60.35 9.40 17.97
C SER A 480 59.03 8.75 17.51
N GLU A 481 58.88 8.51 16.20
CA GLU A 481 57.66 7.95 15.62
C GLU A 481 58.00 6.90 14.56
N SER A 482 57.31 5.75 14.59
CA SER A 482 57.48 4.69 13.59
C SER A 482 56.32 4.71 12.61
N VAL A 483 56.62 4.83 11.33
CA VAL A 483 55.63 4.90 10.25
C VAL A 483 55.89 3.79 9.25
N LYS A 484 54.86 3.00 8.94
CA LYS A 484 54.91 2.02 7.85
C LYS A 484 54.63 2.71 6.52
N VAL A 485 55.61 2.71 5.62
CA VAL A 485 55.48 3.36 4.31
C VAL A 485 55.94 2.42 3.18
N PRO A 486 55.32 2.49 1.99
CA PRO A 486 55.86 1.83 0.80
C PRO A 486 57.31 2.25 0.53
N GLN A 487 58.16 1.32 0.04
CA GLN A 487 59.55 1.65 -0.30
C GLN A 487 59.68 2.76 -1.36
N THR A 488 58.67 2.91 -2.21
CA THR A 488 58.60 3.95 -3.25
C THR A 488 58.21 5.33 -2.72
N THR A 489 57.89 5.44 -1.43
CA THR A 489 57.53 6.70 -0.77
C THR A 489 58.70 7.68 -0.84
N ARG A 490 58.41 8.96 -1.07
CA ARG A 490 59.41 10.04 -1.07
C ARG A 490 59.36 10.84 0.22
N LEU A 491 60.47 11.49 0.57
CA LEU A 491 60.57 12.32 1.77
C LEU A 491 59.56 13.49 1.79
N SER A 492 59.10 13.97 0.65
CA SER A 492 58.01 14.95 0.57
C SER A 492 56.71 14.49 1.24
N TYR A 493 56.36 13.20 1.12
CA TYR A 493 55.21 12.63 1.82
C TYR A 493 55.48 12.46 3.32
N ILE A 494 56.70 12.10 3.69
CA ILE A 494 57.11 12.02 5.10
C ILE A 494 57.05 13.41 5.75
N LYS A 495 57.46 14.47 5.04
CA LYS A 495 57.32 15.86 5.48
C LYS A 495 55.88 16.20 5.79
N TRP A 496 54.96 15.88 4.88
CA TRP A 496 53.52 16.08 5.10
C TRP A 496 53.00 15.33 6.33
N ILE A 497 53.45 14.09 6.58
CA ILE A 497 53.09 13.33 7.80
C ILE A 497 53.58 14.08 9.05
N VAL A 498 54.83 14.55 9.05
CA VAL A 498 55.42 15.26 10.19
C VAL A 498 54.71 16.60 10.43
N GLU A 499 54.44 17.39 9.38
CA GLU A 499 53.72 18.68 9.47
C GLU A 499 52.31 18.50 10.05
N LYS A 500 51.61 17.43 9.66
CA LYS A 500 50.30 17.11 10.21
C LYS A 500 50.38 16.77 11.71
N GLY A 501 51.46 16.13 12.15
CA GLY A 501 51.73 15.82 13.54
C GLY A 501 52.27 17.00 14.37
N LEU A 502 52.77 18.05 13.71
CA LEU A 502 53.40 19.23 14.32
C LEU A 502 52.97 20.52 13.59
N PRO A 503 51.71 20.97 13.80
CA PRO A 503 51.17 22.16 13.14
C PRO A 503 51.91 23.43 13.60
N GLY A 504 52.23 24.32 12.66
CA GLY A 504 52.88 25.62 12.93
C GLY A 504 54.39 25.66 12.74
N THR A 505 54.98 24.59 12.22
CA THR A 505 56.42 24.50 11.92
C THR A 505 56.75 25.18 10.60
N SER A 506 57.83 25.99 10.57
CA SER A 506 58.18 26.87 9.46
C SER A 506 59.25 26.30 8.52
N SER A 507 60.06 25.37 9.01
CA SER A 507 61.01 24.59 8.20
C SER A 507 61.15 23.16 8.73
N ILE A 508 61.29 22.19 7.84
CA ILE A 508 61.57 20.77 8.17
C ILE A 508 62.64 20.28 7.20
N CYS A 509 63.74 19.78 7.77
CA CYS A 509 64.87 19.20 7.06
C CYS A 509 65.02 17.73 7.46
N PHE A 510 65.43 16.89 6.51
CA PHE A 510 65.71 15.47 6.76
C PHE A 510 67.20 15.22 6.68
N GLU A 511 67.71 14.45 7.63
CA GLU A 511 69.11 14.03 7.70
C GLU A 511 69.18 12.52 7.92
N ARG A 512 70.25 11.88 7.41
CA ARG A 512 70.49 10.46 7.67
C ARG A 512 70.96 10.27 9.11
N HIS A 513 70.39 9.29 9.79
CA HIS A 513 70.80 8.96 11.16
C HIS A 513 72.23 8.40 11.19
N GLY A 514 73.10 8.96 12.03
CA GLY A 514 74.46 8.46 12.28
C GLY A 514 75.61 9.05 11.44
N GLU A 515 75.36 9.99 10.53
CA GLU A 515 76.43 10.70 9.80
C GLU A 515 76.99 11.86 10.65
N ALA A 516 78.22 11.72 11.14
CA ALA A 516 78.84 12.61 12.14
C ALA A 516 79.64 13.80 11.57
N THR A 517 79.82 13.90 10.25
CA THR A 517 80.57 15.00 9.61
C THR A 517 79.65 15.75 8.64
N GLN A 518 79.21 16.94 9.04
CA GLN A 518 78.28 17.84 8.33
C GLN A 518 77.10 17.11 7.64
N PRO A 519 76.00 16.82 8.35
CA PRO A 519 74.89 16.07 7.77
C PRO A 519 74.32 16.83 6.56
N ALA A 520 74.43 16.20 5.38
CA ALA A 520 73.86 16.72 4.16
C ALA A 520 72.34 16.61 4.24
N GLU A 521 71.65 17.73 4.02
CA GLU A 521 70.19 17.74 3.96
C GLU A 521 69.71 16.86 2.80
N LEU A 522 68.84 15.90 3.10
CA LEU A 522 68.29 15.00 2.10
C LEU A 522 67.23 15.74 1.27
N PRO A 523 67.33 15.73 -0.08
CA PRO A 523 66.32 16.32 -0.94
C PRO A 523 64.95 15.67 -0.71
N LEU A 524 63.87 16.46 -0.74
CA LEU A 524 62.50 15.95 -0.57
C LEU A 524 62.08 14.92 -1.62
N ASP A 525 62.75 14.90 -2.77
CA ASP A 525 62.49 13.94 -3.85
C ASP A 525 63.14 12.56 -3.58
N THR A 526 63.94 12.41 -2.52
CA THR A 526 64.61 11.16 -2.17
C THR A 526 63.59 10.08 -1.81
N LYS A 527 63.79 8.86 -2.35
CA LYS A 527 62.92 7.70 -2.07
C LYS A 527 63.40 6.97 -0.82
N ILE A 528 62.47 6.41 -0.03
CA ILE A 528 62.83 5.61 1.15
C ILE A 528 63.69 4.39 0.76
N SER A 529 63.44 3.79 -0.41
CA SER A 529 64.24 2.68 -0.92
C SER A 529 65.74 2.97 -1.03
N THR A 530 66.14 4.23 -1.25
CA THR A 530 67.56 4.61 -1.36
C THR A 530 68.20 4.89 0.01
N LEU A 531 67.41 4.88 1.08
CA LEU A 531 67.81 5.22 2.44
C LEU A 531 67.80 3.98 3.37
N LEU A 532 67.50 2.81 2.83
CA LEU A 532 67.51 1.54 3.56
C LEU A 532 68.93 1.13 3.92
N ASN A 533 69.09 0.53 5.09
CA ASN A 533 70.34 -0.10 5.51
C ASN A 533 70.50 -1.47 4.83
N ALA A 534 71.70 -2.07 4.88
CA ALA A 534 72.06 -3.30 4.16
C ALA A 534 71.09 -4.49 4.39
N ASP A 535 70.41 -4.54 5.53
CA ASP A 535 69.41 -5.58 5.87
C ASP A 535 67.99 -5.28 5.37
N ASN A 536 67.76 -4.16 4.67
CA ASN A 536 66.52 -3.75 3.99
C ASN A 536 65.23 -3.73 4.85
N LYS A 537 65.33 -3.75 6.18
CA LYS A 537 64.17 -3.87 7.08
C LYS A 537 63.75 -2.59 7.78
N GLU A 538 64.68 -1.68 8.05
CA GLU A 538 64.40 -0.44 8.79
C GLU A 538 65.21 0.73 8.23
N CYS A 539 64.58 1.91 8.20
CA CYS A 539 65.21 3.18 7.87
C CYS A 539 65.03 4.12 9.06
N ILE A 540 66.10 4.79 9.50
CA ILE A 540 66.06 5.77 10.59
C ILE A 540 66.42 7.13 10.00
N LEU A 541 65.55 8.12 10.18
CA LEU A 541 65.75 9.49 9.71
C LEU A 541 65.68 10.47 10.87
N ASP A 542 66.62 11.40 10.88
CA ASP A 542 66.59 12.54 11.78
C ASP A 542 65.83 13.67 11.08
N VAL A 543 64.81 14.21 11.75
CA VAL A 543 63.94 15.27 11.25
C VAL A 543 64.20 16.52 12.07
N VAL A 544 64.80 17.55 11.48
CA VAL A 544 65.11 18.81 12.16
C VAL A 544 64.07 19.86 11.79
N VAL A 545 63.35 20.35 12.78
CA VAL A 545 62.25 21.30 12.64
C VAL A 545 62.72 22.69 13.04
N ASP A 546 62.33 23.73 12.30
CA ASP A 546 62.70 25.14 12.52
C ASP A 546 64.22 25.38 12.56
N LYS A 547 64.97 24.65 11.71
CA LYS A 547 66.42 24.83 11.56
C LYS A 547 66.71 26.28 11.13
N PRO A 548 67.51 27.07 11.88
CA PRO A 548 67.83 28.44 11.50
C PRO A 548 68.60 28.43 10.18
N LYS A 549 68.16 29.24 9.20
CA LYS A 549 68.88 29.39 7.93
C LYS A 549 70.30 29.91 8.25
N PRO A 550 71.37 29.30 7.71
CA PRO A 550 72.70 29.86 7.87
C PRO A 550 72.71 31.28 7.28
N THR A 551 73.03 32.26 8.10
CA THR A 551 73.27 33.63 7.68
C THR A 551 74.50 33.66 6.78
N ASN A 552 74.29 33.64 5.47
CA ASN A 552 75.34 33.93 4.51
C ASN A 552 75.74 35.42 4.65
N GLY A 553 76.91 35.69 5.23
CA GLY A 553 77.60 36.97 5.03
C GLY A 553 78.38 37.50 6.24
N ALA A 554 79.68 37.22 6.27
CA ALA A 554 80.73 38.25 6.40
C ALA A 554 82.06 37.65 5.86
N GLN A 555 82.26 37.77 4.55
CA GLN A 555 83.58 38.00 3.96
C GLN A 555 83.51 39.35 3.25
#